data_AF-A0A2N1V372-F1
#
_entry.id   AF-A0A2N1V372-F1
#
_cell.length_a   1.000
_cell.length_b   1.000
_cell.length_c   1.000
_cell.angle_alpha   90.00
_cell.angle_beta   90.00
_cell.angle_gamma   90.00
#
_symmetry.space_group_name_H-M   'P 1'
#
loop_
_entity.id
_entity.type
_entity.pdbx_description
1 polymer ?
#
loop_
_entity_poly.entity_id
_entity_poly.type
_entity_poly.pdbx_seq_one_letter_code
_entity_poly.pdbx_strand_id
1 'polypeptide(L)'
;MSETTHLDVWKLCEKNDFSYELFLAVLHIEGVNDPKTVSIEAEIENLVNIRNYWSQQGFPDEIVFDLMLLSREIGIEGCEIFIKDSDSNKLKSDYVQKVTEYKYYLEQTQIII
;
A
#
# COMPACT_ATOMS: atom_id res chain seq x y z
N MET A 1 -1.66 4.45 18.34
CA MET A 1 -0.64 3.37 18.33
C MET A 1 0.49 3.76 19.28
N SER A 2 1.13 2.83 19.99
CA SER A 2 2.23 3.18 20.91
C SER A 2 3.53 3.39 20.13
N GLU A 3 4.46 4.15 20.71
CA GLU A 3 5.77 4.44 20.11
C GLU A 3 6.57 3.18 19.77
N THR A 4 6.53 2.15 20.63
CA THR A 4 7.15 0.85 20.37
C THR A 4 6.55 0.17 19.14
N THR A 5 5.22 0.21 18.97
CA THR A 5 4.56 -0.35 17.79
C THR A 5 4.92 0.41 16.52
N HIS A 6 5.08 1.73 16.58
CA HIS A 6 5.56 2.52 15.44
C HIS A 6 6.98 2.10 15.01
N LEU A 7 7.90 1.93 15.97
CA LEU A 7 9.27 1.52 15.69
C LEU A 7 9.35 0.11 15.07
N ASP A 8 8.53 -0.82 15.56
CA ASP A 8 8.49 -2.19 15.03
C ASP A 8 7.93 -2.23 13.61
N VAL A 9 6.86 -1.48 13.34
CA VAL A 9 6.29 -1.35 11.98
C VAL A 9 7.32 -0.73 11.02
N TRP A 10 8.01 0.33 11.45
CA TRP A 10 9.03 0.99 10.63
C TRP A 10 10.17 0.04 10.25
N LYS A 11 10.70 -0.73 11.21
CA LYS A 11 11.75 -1.74 10.94
C LYS A 11 11.28 -2.83 9.98
N LEU A 12 10.03 -3.27 10.09
CA LEU A 12 9.46 -4.26 9.17
C LEU A 12 9.32 -3.69 7.76
N CYS A 13 8.91 -2.42 7.63
CA CYS A 13 8.84 -1.74 6.36
C CYS A 13 10.24 -1.62 5.71
N GLU A 14 11.25 -1.16 6.47
CA GLU A 14 12.64 -1.10 5.98
C GLU A 14 13.18 -2.47 5.54
N LYS A 15 12.95 -3.52 6.33
CA LYS A 15 13.38 -4.90 6.01
C LYS A 15 12.82 -5.38 4.67
N ASN A 16 11.63 -4.92 4.28
CA ASN A 16 10.93 -5.34 3.08
C ASN A 16 11.03 -4.34 1.92
N ASP A 17 11.87 -3.31 2.05
CA ASP A 17 11.99 -2.20 1.10
C ASP A 17 10.61 -1.59 0.78
N PHE A 18 9.80 -1.37 1.82
CA PHE A 18 8.42 -0.89 1.70
C PHE A 18 8.27 0.46 2.39
N SER A 19 7.45 1.37 1.84
CA SER A 19 7.23 2.68 2.44
C SER A 19 6.42 2.55 3.73
N TYR A 20 6.97 3.11 4.80
CA TYR A 20 6.33 3.14 6.11
C TYR A 20 5.06 3.99 6.10
N GLU A 21 5.11 5.17 5.48
CA GLU A 21 4.00 6.11 5.34
C GLU A 21 2.87 5.50 4.52
N LEU A 22 3.22 4.78 3.45
CA LEU A 22 2.26 4.02 2.67
C LEU A 22 1.54 2.97 3.52
N PHE A 23 2.28 2.16 4.26
CA PHE A 23 1.68 1.14 5.10
C PHE A 23 0.74 1.74 6.15
N LEU A 24 1.14 2.84 6.79
CA LEU A 24 0.27 3.58 7.71
C LEU A 24 -0.97 4.13 7.03
N ALA A 25 -0.86 4.60 5.78
CA ALA A 25 -2.01 5.07 5.01
C ALA A 25 -3.01 3.95 4.70
N VAL A 26 -2.52 2.78 4.30
CA VAL A 26 -3.37 1.59 4.09
C VAL A 26 -4.13 1.23 5.36
N LEU A 27 -3.43 1.11 6.50
CA LEU A 27 -4.06 0.78 7.79
C LEU A 27 -5.11 1.82 8.21
N HIS A 28 -4.81 3.10 7.99
CA HIS A 28 -5.73 4.20 8.32
C HIS A 28 -7.01 4.12 7.49
N ILE A 29 -6.88 3.98 6.17
CA ILE A 29 -8.03 3.90 5.25
C ILE A 29 -8.86 2.64 5.50
N GLU A 30 -8.23 1.53 5.91
CA GLU A 30 -8.91 0.28 6.24
C GLU A 30 -9.51 0.27 7.67
N GLY A 31 -9.30 1.33 8.44
CA GLY A 31 -9.83 1.45 9.80
C GLY A 31 -9.21 0.45 10.79
N VAL A 32 -7.99 -0.02 10.52
CA VAL A 32 -7.25 -0.92 11.41
C VAL A 32 -6.75 -0.12 12.62
N ASN A 33 -7.55 -0.13 13.68
CA ASN A 33 -7.29 0.66 14.89
C ASN A 33 -6.44 -0.07 15.94
N ASP A 34 -6.35 -1.41 15.86
CA ASP A 34 -5.55 -2.23 16.77
C ASP A 34 -4.66 -3.21 15.98
N PRO A 35 -3.36 -2.93 15.85
CA PRO A 35 -2.41 -3.83 15.18
C PRO A 35 -2.18 -5.15 15.94
N LYS A 36 -2.84 -5.38 17.10
CA LYS A 36 -2.82 -6.68 17.78
C LYS A 36 -3.77 -7.70 17.17
N THR A 37 -4.79 -7.27 16.43
CA THR A 37 -5.77 -8.17 15.80
C THR A 37 -5.32 -8.65 14.42
N VAL A 38 -4.28 -8.01 13.86
CA VAL A 38 -3.75 -8.28 12.52
C VAL A 38 -2.24 -8.49 12.62
N SER A 39 -1.70 -9.51 11.96
CA SER A 39 -0.25 -9.67 11.90
C SER A 39 0.35 -8.63 10.94
N ILE A 40 0.94 -7.57 11.50
CA ILE A 40 1.56 -6.48 10.73
C ILE A 40 2.60 -7.00 9.74
N GLU A 41 3.42 -7.98 10.15
CA GLU A 41 4.40 -8.60 9.25
C GLU A 41 3.71 -9.26 8.06
N ALA A 42 2.63 -10.01 8.29
CA ALA A 42 1.89 -10.66 7.21
C ALA A 42 1.21 -9.65 6.25
N GLU A 43 0.73 -8.52 6.77
CA GLU A 43 0.14 -7.45 5.94
C GLU A 43 1.18 -6.76 5.06
N ILE A 44 2.37 -6.48 5.60
CA ILE A 44 3.48 -5.91 4.83
C ILE A 44 3.92 -6.91 3.78
N GLU A 45 4.11 -8.18 4.14
CA GLU A 45 4.47 -9.24 3.19
C GLU A 45 3.42 -9.41 2.09
N ASN A 46 2.14 -9.31 2.42
CA ASN A 46 1.06 -9.35 1.43
C ASN A 46 1.20 -8.22 0.41
N LEU A 47 1.35 -6.98 0.87
CA LEU A 47 1.54 -5.82 -0.01
C LEU A 47 2.79 -5.94 -0.88
N VAL A 48 3.89 -6.39 -0.29
CA VAL A 48 5.16 -6.64 -1.00
C VAL A 48 5.00 -7.71 -2.06
N ASN A 49 4.28 -8.78 -1.78
CA ASN A 49 4.01 -9.84 -2.75
C ASN A 49 3.18 -9.33 -3.93
N ILE A 50 2.17 -8.50 -3.67
CA ILE A 50 1.36 -7.88 -4.73
C ILE A 50 2.22 -6.90 -5.56
N ARG A 51 3.03 -6.05 -4.93
CA ARG A 51 3.97 -5.16 -5.62
C ARG A 51 4.90 -5.95 -6.54
N ASN A 52 5.56 -6.96 -5.98
CA ASN A 52 6.52 -7.79 -6.71
C ASN A 52 5.86 -8.52 -7.88
N TYR A 53 4.62 -9.00 -7.71
CA TYR A 53 3.86 -9.60 -8.79
C TYR A 53 3.70 -8.62 -9.97
N TRP A 54 3.29 -7.38 -9.74
CA TRP A 54 3.13 -6.38 -10.81
C TRP A 54 4.46 -5.95 -11.44
N SER A 55 5.52 -5.79 -10.64
CA SER A 55 6.87 -5.55 -11.17
C SER A 55 7.34 -6.69 -12.07
N GLN A 56 7.06 -7.95 -11.70
CA GLN A 56 7.41 -9.14 -12.50
C GLN A 56 6.60 -9.25 -13.80
N GLN A 57 5.39 -8.68 -13.86
CA GLN A 57 4.63 -8.54 -15.11
C GLN A 57 5.22 -7.46 -16.06
N GLY A 58 6.24 -6.72 -15.62
CA GLY A 58 6.96 -5.73 -16.44
C GLY A 58 6.34 -4.33 -16.42
N PHE A 59 5.43 -4.05 -15.48
CA PHE A 59 4.93 -2.70 -15.27
C PHE A 59 6.00 -1.79 -14.65
N PRO A 60 6.10 -0.52 -15.06
CA PRO A 60 7.04 0.43 -14.48
C PRO A 60 6.66 0.78 -13.04
N ASP A 61 7.66 1.09 -12.23
CA ASP A 61 7.51 1.41 -10.80
C ASP A 61 6.46 2.50 -10.54
N GLU A 62 6.34 3.47 -11.46
CA GLU A 62 5.38 4.58 -11.40
C GLU A 62 3.93 4.11 -11.26
N ILE A 63 3.56 2.96 -11.85
CA ILE A 63 2.18 2.44 -11.82
C ILE A 63 2.04 1.16 -11.00
N VAL A 64 3.15 0.47 -10.68
CA VAL A 64 3.14 -0.71 -9.80
C VAL A 64 2.49 -0.38 -8.46
N PHE A 65 2.71 0.83 -7.97
CA PHE A 65 2.08 1.33 -6.75
C PHE A 65 0.55 1.36 -6.82
N ASP A 66 0.00 1.98 -7.87
CA ASP A 66 -1.45 2.07 -8.08
C ASP A 66 -2.06 0.69 -8.29
N LEU A 67 -1.37 -0.18 -9.05
CA LEU A 67 -1.79 -1.55 -9.29
C LEU A 67 -1.75 -2.40 -8.02
N MET A 68 -0.79 -2.17 -7.13
CA MET A 68 -0.73 -2.84 -5.83
C MET A 68 -1.93 -2.47 -4.97
N LEU A 69 -2.25 -1.19 -4.86
CA LEU A 69 -3.41 -0.72 -4.09
C LEU A 69 -4.74 -1.17 -4.71
N LEU A 70 -4.86 -1.11 -6.03
CA LEU A 70 -6.05 -1.60 -6.72
C LEU A 70 -6.21 -3.11 -6.51
N SER A 71 -5.14 -3.89 -6.62
CA SER A 71 -5.17 -5.33 -6.31
C SER A 71 -5.50 -5.63 -4.85
N ARG A 72 -5.20 -4.74 -3.91
CA ARG A 72 -5.62 -4.90 -2.52
C ARG A 72 -7.13 -4.70 -2.35
N GLU A 73 -7.72 -3.79 -3.12
CA GLU A 73 -9.17 -3.52 -3.11
C GLU A 73 -9.99 -4.61 -3.84
N ILE A 74 -9.56 -5.01 -5.04
CA ILE A 74 -10.36 -5.87 -5.95
C ILE A 74 -9.70 -7.21 -6.29
N GLY A 75 -8.55 -7.52 -5.69
CA GLY A 75 -7.76 -8.71 -6.01
C GLY A 75 -6.93 -8.56 -7.28
N ILE A 76 -5.87 -9.37 -7.40
CA ILE A 76 -4.99 -9.38 -8.60
C ILE A 76 -5.80 -9.70 -9.86
N GLU A 77 -6.64 -10.74 -9.83
CA GLU A 77 -7.45 -11.14 -10.99
C GLU A 77 -8.44 -10.03 -11.41
N GLY A 78 -9.07 -9.37 -10.44
CA GLY A 78 -9.97 -8.23 -10.70
C GLY A 78 -9.22 -7.07 -11.34
N CYS A 79 -8.00 -6.79 -10.87
CA CYS A 79 -7.12 -5.77 -11.42
C CYS A 79 -6.62 -6.13 -12.83
N GLU A 80 -6.28 -7.39 -13.11
CA GLU A 80 -5.94 -7.86 -14.46
C GLU A 80 -7.10 -7.66 -15.45
N ILE A 81 -8.33 -7.96 -15.04
CA ILE A 81 -9.53 -7.72 -15.85
C ILE A 81 -9.71 -6.22 -16.08
N PHE A 82 -9.58 -5.42 -15.02
CA PHE A 82 -9.69 -3.96 -15.08
C PHE A 82 -8.71 -3.36 -16.09
N ILE A 83 -7.44 -3.76 -16.08
CA ILE A 83 -6.41 -3.26 -17.00
C ILE A 83 -6.72 -3.65 -18.46
N LYS A 84 -7.28 -4.84 -18.69
CA LYS A 84 -7.62 -5.32 -20.04
C LYS A 84 -8.85 -4.63 -20.62
N ASP A 85 -9.82 -4.28 -19.78
CA ASP A 85 -11.10 -3.70 -20.20
C ASP A 85 -11.10 -2.16 -20.20
N SER A 86 -10.14 -1.51 -19.54
CA SER A 86 -10.07 -0.06 -19.46
C SER A 86 -9.28 0.56 -20.62
N ASP A 87 -9.86 1.57 -21.27
CA ASP A 87 -9.09 2.58 -22.00
C ASP A 87 -8.09 3.18 -20.99
N SER A 88 -6.80 3.06 -21.26
CA SER A 88 -5.63 3.23 -20.38
C SER A 88 -5.54 4.52 -19.53
N ASN A 89 -6.51 5.43 -19.65
CA ASN A 89 -6.56 6.73 -19.00
C ASN A 89 -7.44 6.81 -17.72
N LYS A 90 -7.92 5.67 -17.18
CA LYS A 90 -8.83 5.67 -16.02
C LYS A 90 -8.52 4.63 -14.94
N LEU A 91 -7.25 4.44 -14.58
CA LEU A 91 -6.90 3.87 -13.27
C LEU A 91 -7.25 4.91 -12.18
N LYS A 92 -8.54 5.10 -11.89
CA LYS A 92 -9.02 5.96 -10.80
C LYS A 92 -9.91 5.14 -9.88
N SER A 93 -9.31 4.59 -8.84
CA SER A 93 -10.04 4.04 -7.69
C SER A 93 -10.06 5.08 -6.56
N ASP A 94 -11.21 5.20 -5.91
CA ASP A 94 -11.39 6.04 -4.71
C ASP A 94 -10.47 5.57 -3.57
N TYR A 95 -10.23 4.25 -3.46
CA TYR A 95 -9.27 3.70 -2.51
C TYR A 95 -7.84 4.13 -2.81
N VAL A 96 -7.39 3.98 -4.06
CA VAL A 96 -6.04 4.39 -4.49
C VAL A 96 -5.83 5.88 -4.21
N GLN A 97 -6.82 6.71 -4.55
CA GLN A 97 -6.77 8.15 -4.30
C GLN A 97 -6.63 8.47 -2.81
N LYS A 98 -7.49 7.89 -1.96
CA LYS A 98 -7.47 8.14 -0.51
C LYS A 98 -6.16 7.71 0.16
N VAL A 99 -5.63 6.53 -0.20
CA VAL A 99 -4.35 6.05 0.34
C VAL A 99 -3.21 6.98 -0.10
N THR A 100 -3.21 7.42 -1.36
CA THR A 100 -2.19 8.33 -1.89
C THR A 100 -2.22 9.70 -1.20
N GLU A 101 -3.40 10.28 -1.04
CA GLU A 101 -3.59 11.57 -0.36
C GLU A 101 -3.14 11.50 1.10
N TYR A 102 -3.47 10.42 1.81
CA TYR A 102 -3.08 10.26 3.21
C TYR A 102 -1.58 9.95 3.36
N LYS A 103 -0.99 9.16 2.47
CA LYS A 103 0.47 8.97 2.41
C LYS A 103 1.18 10.30 2.24
N TYR A 104 0.74 11.13 1.29
CA TYR A 104 1.30 12.47 1.08
C TYR A 104 1.18 13.34 2.33
N TYR A 105 0.03 13.32 3.01
CA TYR A 105 -0.15 14.00 4.28
C TYR A 105 0.89 13.55 5.33
N LEU A 106 1.08 12.23 5.48
CA LEU A 106 2.05 11.66 6.43
C LEU A 106 3.48 12.12 6.12
N GLU A 107 3.89 12.08 4.85
CA GLU A 107 5.22 12.53 4.40
C GLU A 107 5.49 14.01 4.71
N GLN A 108 4.48 14.86 4.60
CA GLN A 108 4.61 16.28 4.97
C GLN A 108 4.69 16.49 6.49
N THR A 109 4.00 15.65 7.27
CA THR A 109 4.00 15.74 8.73
C THR A 109 5.21 15.07 9.42
N GLN A 110 5.90 14.15 8.74
CA GLN A 110 7.09 13.45 9.29
C GLN A 110 8.42 14.20 9.07
N ILE A 111 8.38 15.45 8.63
CA ILE A 111 9.51 16.36 8.86
C ILE A 111 9.58 16.57 10.39
N ILE A 112 10.59 15.98 11.03
CA ILE A 112 10.89 15.90 12.48
C ILE A 112 10.63 14.49 13.06
N ILE A 113 11.58 13.59 12.80
CA ILE A 113 12.09 12.62 13.81
C ILE A 113 13.61 12.76 13.82
#